data_AF-A0A7X0HPJ2-F1
#
_entry.id   AF-A0A7X0HPJ2-F1
#
_cell.length_a   1.000
_cell.length_b   1.000
_cell.length_c   1.000
_cell.angle_alpha   90.00
_cell.angle_beta   90.00
_cell.angle_gamma   90.00
#
_symmetry.space_group_name_H-M   'P 1'
#
loop_
_entity.id
_entity.type
_entity.pdbx_description
1 polymer ?
#
loop_
_entity_poly.entity_id
_entity_poly.type
_entity_poly.pdbx_seq_one_letter_code
_entity_poly.pdbx_strand_id
1 'polypeptide(L)' 'MELVIMIMLALAMVVLFFCGYYAGVIKEKYGKNWISAVPITVAILMFNIIWALTEMAKSDRFQ' A
#
# COMPACT_ATOMS: atom_id res chain seq x y z
N MET A 1 10.26 -10.60 16.24
CA MET A 1 9.45 -10.64 14.99
C MET A 1 9.66 -9.38 14.14
N GLU A 2 10.49 -8.45 14.59
CA GLU A 2 10.86 -7.20 13.92
C GLU A 2 11.26 -7.31 12.45
N LEU A 3 12.16 -8.24 12.09
CA LEU A 3 12.70 -8.30 10.73
C LEU A 3 11.58 -8.63 9.72
N VAL A 4 10.63 -9.48 10.10
CA VAL A 4 9.45 -9.81 9.28
C VAL A 4 8.53 -8.60 9.14
N ILE A 5 8.28 -7.87 10.23
CA ILE A 5 7.44 -6.67 10.22
C ILE A 5 8.08 -5.56 9.36
N MET A 6 9.40 -5.35 9.45
CA MET A 6 10.13 -4.42 8.58
C MET A 6 10.06 -4.81 7.11
N ILE A 7 10.24 -6.09 6.77
CA ILE A 7 10.11 -6.56 5.38
C ILE A 7 8.68 -6.35 4.87
N MET A 8 7.66 -6.66 5.67
CA MET A 8 6.26 -6.43 5.30
C MET A 8 5.94 -4.94 5.11
N LEU A 9 6.48 -4.07 5.96
CA LEU A 9 6.35 -2.62 5.82
C LEU A 9 6.99 -2.12 4.52
N ALA A 10 8.22 -2.57 4.23
CA ALA A 10 8.93 -2.22 3.01
C ALA A 10 8.17 -2.70 1.75
N LEU A 11 7.67 -3.94 1.77
CA LEU A 11 6.84 -4.48 0.69
C LEU A 11 5.55 -3.67 0.49
N ALA A 12 4.86 -3.30 1.57
CA ALA A 12 3.64 -2.51 1.49
C ALA A 12 3.89 -1.11 0.90
N MET A 13 5.02 -0.47 1.22
CA MET A 13 5.43 0.79 0.59
C MET A 13 5.73 0.64 -0.91
N VAL A 14 6.40 -0.46 -1.30
CA VAL A 14 6.68 -0.75 -2.71
C VAL A 14 5.38 -0.97 -3.50
N VAL A 15 4.43 -1.71 -2.93
CA VAL A 15 3.14 -1.96 -3.60
C VAL A 15 2.32 -0.67 -3.73
N LEU A 16 2.34 0.23 -2.74
CA LEU A 16 1.75 1.56 -2.86
C LEU A 16 2.34 2.37 -4.02
N PHE A 17 3.66 2.31 -4.18
CA PHE A 17 4.36 2.99 -5.27
C PHE A 17 3.90 2.50 -6.63
N PHE A 18 3.82 1.17 -6.81
CA PHE A 18 3.26 0.58 -8.03
C PHE A 18 1.80 0.95 -8.24
N CYS A 19 0.99 1.02 -7.19
CA CYS A 19 -0.41 1.42 -7.27
C CYS A 19 -0.57 2.84 -7.84
N GLY A 20 0.28 3.78 -7.41
CA GLY A 20 0.36 5.12 -7.96
C GLY A 20 0.81 5.14 -9.44
N TYR A 21 1.81 4.32 -9.78
CA TYR A 21 2.27 4.15 -11.16
C TYR A 21 1.14 3.62 -12.07
N TYR A 22 0.44 2.56 -11.67
CA TYR A 22 -0.68 2.02 -12.43
C TYR A 22 -1.84 3.00 -12.53
N ALA A 23 -2.14 3.78 -11.48
CA ALA A 23 -3.13 4.86 -11.56
C ALA A 23 -2.75 5.90 -12.64
N GLY A 24 -1.48 6.28 -12.73
CA GLY A 24 -0.94 7.17 -13.76
C GLY A 24 -1.05 6.57 -15.17
N VAL A 25 -0.62 5.32 -15.35
CA VAL A 25 -0.70 4.62 -16.64
C VAL A 25 -2.15 4.43 -17.10
N ILE A 26 -3.06 4.10 -16.18
CA ILE A 26 -4.50 3.97 -16.48
C ILE A 26 -5.07 5.31 -16.90
N LYS A 27 -4.70 6.40 -16.22
CA LYS A 27 -5.13 7.75 -16.58
C LYS A 27 -4.64 8.16 -17.97
N GLU A 28 -3.41 7.79 -18.33
CA GLU A 28 -2.79 8.14 -19.61
C GLU A 28 -3.34 7.30 -20.78
N LYS A 29 -3.59 6.00 -20.57
CA LYS A 29 -4.06 5.08 -21.62
C LYS A 29 -5.58 5.00 -21.78
N TYR A 30 -6.34 5.14 -20.69
CA TYR A 30 -7.80 4.91 -20.68
C TYR A 30 -8.61 6.16 -20.33
N GLY A 31 -7.97 7.32 -20.12
CA GLY A 31 -8.65 8.58 -19.81
C GLY A 31 -9.42 8.54 -18.49
N LYS A 32 -10.53 9.29 -18.41
CA LYS A 32 -11.37 9.45 -17.21
C LYS A 32 -12.36 8.27 -17.06
N ASN A 33 -11.82 7.05 -16.96
CA ASN A 33 -12.62 5.84 -16.80
C ASN A 33 -12.68 5.39 -15.33
N TRP A 34 -13.80 4.77 -14.93
CA TRP A 34 -14.00 4.22 -13.57
C TRP A 34 -12.95 3.19 -13.15
N ILE A 35 -12.16 2.67 -14.09
CA ILE A 35 -11.03 1.77 -13.85
C ILE A 35 -9.95 2.42 -12.95
N SER A 36 -9.87 3.76 -12.93
CA SER A 36 -8.95 4.49 -12.05
C SER A 36 -9.37 4.43 -10.57
N ALA A 37 -10.62 4.07 -10.25
CA ALA A 37 -11.07 3.86 -8.87
C ALA A 37 -10.43 2.63 -8.21
N VAL A 38 -10.05 1.62 -9.01
CA VAL A 38 -9.43 0.36 -8.54
C VAL A 38 -8.09 0.61 -7.85
N PRO A 39 -7.08 1.26 -8.47
CA PRO A 39 -5.82 1.55 -7.79
C PRO A 39 -6.00 2.51 -6.61
N ILE A 40 -7.01 3.39 -6.63
CA ILE A 40 -7.31 4.27 -5.48
C ILE A 40 -7.81 3.44 -4.29
N THR A 41 -8.71 2.49 -4.50
CA THR A 41 -9.20 1.61 -3.42
C THR A 41 -8.09 0.72 -2.87
N VAL A 42 -7.26 0.16 -3.74
CA VAL A 42 -6.08 -0.64 -3.33
C VAL A 42 -5.08 0.21 -2.54
N ALA A 43 -4.87 1.48 -2.91
CA ALA A 43 -4.00 2.38 -2.17
C ALA A 43 -4.52 2.68 -0.76
N ILE A 44 -5.83 2.91 -0.60
CA ILE A 44 -6.45 3.13 0.72
C ILE A 44 -6.32 1.88 1.60
N LEU A 45 -6.52 0.68 1.04
CA LEU A 45 -6.33 -0.57 1.75
C LEU A 45 -4.88 -0.75 2.21
N MET A 46 -3.92 -0.53 1.31
CA MET A 46 -2.48 -0.64 1.61
C MET A 46 -2.06 0.36 2.70
N PHE A 47 -2.61 1.58 2.71
CA PHE A 47 -2.35 2.54 3.77
C PHE A 47 -2.81 2.04 5.15
N ASN A 48 -3.99 1.41 5.21
CA ASN A 48 -4.48 0.79 6.44
C ASN A 48 -3.60 -0.39 6.89
N ILE A 49 -3.11 -1.21 5.95
CA ILE A 49 -2.18 -2.31 6.27
C ILE A 49 -0.87 -1.77 6.85
N ILE A 50 -0.31 -0.70 6.29
CA ILE A 50 0.90 -0.05 6.82
C ILE A 50 0.64 0.47 8.22
N TRP A 51 -0.50 1.15 8.45
CA TRP A 51 -0.87 1.65 9.76
C TRP A 51 -0.91 0.54 10.81
N ALA A 52 -1.62 -0.55 10.51
CA ALA A 52 -1.70 -1.72 11.38
C ALA A 52 -0.32 -2.34 11.64
N LEU A 53 0.54 -2.45 10.61
CA LEU A 53 1.91 -2.94 10.76
C LEU A 53 2.75 -2.05 11.68
N THR A 54 2.65 -0.72 11.56
CA THR A 54 3.36 0.21 12.48
C THR A 54 2.81 0.19 13.90
N GLU A 55 1.51 -0.01 14.09
CA GLU A 55 0.93 -0.17 15.44
C GLU A 55 1.37 -1.48 16.08
N MET A 56 1.37 -2.58 15.31
CA MET A 56 1.89 -3.87 15.77
C MET A 56 3.39 -3.81 16.08
N ALA A 57 4.18 -3.07 15.28
CA ALA A 57 5.60 -2.85 15.53
C ALA A 57 5.88 -2.10 16.83
N LYS A 58 4.98 -1.19 17.25
CA LYS A 58 5.11 -0.42 18.50
C LYS A 58 4.67 -1.20 19.75
N SER A 59 3.93 -2.28 19.58
CA SER A 59 3.45 -3.07 20.71
C SER A 59 4.55 -4.05 21.15
N ASP A 60 5.01 -3.93 22.41
CA ASP A 60 6.00 -4.82 23.05
C ASP A 60 5.69 -6.32 22.90
N ARG A 61 4.41 -6.65 22.64
CA ARG A 61 3.93 -8.01 22.46
C ARG A 61 4.40 -8.67 21.15
N PHE A 62 4.84 -7.90 20.17
CA PHE A 62 5.24 -8.37 18.83
C PHE A 62 6.63 -7.89 18.38
N GLN A 63 7.35 -7.14 19.22
CA GLN A 63 8.78 -6.81 19.05
C GLN A 63 9.61 -8.08 19.33
#